data_AF-A0A3D0MY32-F1
#
_entry.id   AF-A0A3D0MY32-F1
#
_cell.length_a   1.000
_cell.length_b   1.000
_cell.length_c   1.000
_cell.angle_alpha   90.00
_cell.angle_beta   90.00
_cell.angle_gamma   90.00
#
_symmetry.space_group_name_H-M   'P 1'
#
loop_
_entity.id
_entity.type
_entity.pdbx_description
1 polymer ?
#
loop_
_entity_poly.entity_id
_entity_poly.type
_entity_poly.pdbx_seq_one_letter_code
_entity_poly.pdbx_strand_id
1 'polypeptide(L)'
;EAGLTYSVNIFLNENESVNTNDKIYANWNEGMGNTLKTLEINFNNCENCTFINTSFYQTYSNINYNGSTFDKCYFGNAVMQNCSFQNALFQNNEMATSQFQTSDFTNADFYNNTVYDCVFYDTCIFISTTVSGGSFGASGFINNSMQGMSFKPSSVYATNFGGCNLQSANLVNYSSIMQDSAVSFIGCDLSYAQVVKYNLSHSNLSGSNFTFTNFMFSNLSYANIGASTFYNTNLNNANMCNVTGSPFVFKFVSQIGTQCPYKN
;
A
#
# COMPACT_ATOMS: atom_id res chain seq x y z
N GLU A 1 38.69 -27.79 10.78
CA GLU A 1 37.32 -27.31 10.52
C GLU A 1 36.92 -26.43 11.69
N ALA A 2 36.74 -25.13 11.46
CA ALA A 2 36.35 -24.19 12.49
C ALA A 2 34.94 -24.52 12.97
N GLY A 3 34.80 -24.83 14.27
CA GLY A 3 33.54 -25.12 14.92
C GLY A 3 32.60 -23.91 14.84
N LEU A 4 31.36 -24.21 14.48
CA LEU A 4 30.27 -23.27 14.23
C LEU A 4 29.98 -22.37 15.43
N THR A 5 29.71 -21.10 15.16
CA THR A 5 29.11 -20.19 16.15
C THR A 5 27.59 -20.32 16.06
N TYR A 6 26.95 -20.64 17.18
CA TYR A 6 25.50 -20.58 17.33
C TYR A 6 25.17 -19.75 18.56
N SER A 7 24.12 -18.94 18.46
CA SER A 7 23.51 -18.34 19.64
C SER A 7 21.99 -18.32 19.45
N VAL A 8 21.29 -18.85 20.44
CA VAL A 8 19.86 -18.64 20.64
C VAL A 8 19.73 -18.29 22.11
N ASN A 9 19.23 -17.09 22.41
CA ASN A 9 18.66 -16.80 23.72
C ASN A 9 17.37 -15.97 23.55
N ILE A 10 16.28 -16.44 24.15
CA ILE A 10 14.98 -15.77 24.24
C ILE A 10 14.91 -15.25 25.68
N PHE A 11 14.48 -14.01 25.90
CA PHE A 11 14.17 -13.52 27.25
C PHE A 11 12.92 -12.65 27.21
N LEU A 12 12.05 -12.83 28.22
CA LEU A 12 10.97 -11.92 28.56
C LEU A 12 11.22 -11.25 29.92
N ASN A 13 10.59 -10.09 30.12
CA ASN A 13 10.92 -9.00 31.07
C ASN A 13 12.05 -8.10 30.54
N GLU A 14 11.81 -6.86 30.08
CA GLU A 14 10.75 -5.89 30.38
C GLU A 14 10.08 -5.39 29.06
N ASN A 15 8.73 -5.34 29.00
CA ASN A 15 7.84 -4.96 27.88
C ASN A 15 7.26 -6.10 27.00
N GLU A 16 6.40 -6.94 27.58
CA GLU A 16 5.45 -7.80 26.84
C GLU A 16 4.21 -6.99 26.37
N SER A 17 3.44 -7.41 25.36
CA SER A 17 2.56 -8.60 25.42
C SER A 17 2.90 -9.76 24.47
N VAL A 18 3.19 -10.90 25.12
CA VAL A 18 2.92 -12.27 24.68
C VAL A 18 1.40 -12.51 24.72
N ASN A 19 0.91 -13.63 24.20
CA ASN A 19 -0.48 -14.04 24.50
C ASN A 19 -0.70 -14.09 26.02
N THR A 20 -1.97 -13.89 26.45
CA THR A 20 -2.36 -13.46 27.81
C THR A 20 -1.70 -14.15 29.00
N ASN A 21 -1.04 -15.30 28.88
CA ASN A 21 -0.48 -16.00 30.02
C ASN A 21 0.95 -16.57 29.89
N ASP A 22 1.72 -16.33 28.81
CA ASP A 22 3.01 -17.02 28.63
C ASP A 22 4.27 -16.15 28.67
N LYS A 23 5.35 -16.77 29.18
CA LYS A 23 6.73 -16.30 29.07
C LYS A 23 7.69 -17.38 28.52
N ILE A 24 8.21 -17.20 27.30
CA ILE A 24 9.31 -18.00 26.72
C ILE A 24 10.70 -17.37 27.02
N TYR A 25 11.61 -18.21 27.50
CA TYR A 25 13.03 -17.94 27.68
C TYR A 25 13.87 -19.03 26.98
N ALA A 26 15.02 -18.69 26.41
CA ALA A 26 16.01 -19.65 25.91
C ALA A 26 17.38 -19.26 26.46
N ASN A 27 18.05 -20.25 27.02
CA ASN A 27 19.40 -20.17 27.55
C ASN A 27 20.17 -21.34 26.93
N TRP A 28 21.32 -21.11 26.31
CA TRP A 28 22.10 -22.22 25.74
C TRP A 28 23.49 -22.38 26.37
N ASN A 29 23.71 -23.59 26.90
CA ASN A 29 24.99 -24.12 27.38
C ASN A 29 25.37 -25.33 26.53
N GLU A 30 26.62 -25.35 26.08
CA GLU A 30 27.17 -26.33 25.15
C GLU A 30 27.20 -27.76 25.71
N GLY A 31 26.74 -28.71 24.90
CA GLY A 31 26.96 -30.15 25.09
C GLY A 31 26.93 -30.83 23.72
N MET A 32 28.12 -31.23 23.25
CA MET A 32 28.37 -31.75 21.91
C MET A 32 27.50 -32.97 21.56
N GLY A 33 26.97 -33.00 20.33
CA GLY A 33 26.75 -34.27 19.64
C GLY A 33 25.42 -34.53 18.93
N ASN A 34 24.60 -33.54 18.57
CA ASN A 34 23.41 -33.81 17.77
C ASN A 34 23.23 -32.85 16.60
N THR A 35 23.02 -33.43 15.42
CA THR A 35 22.66 -32.77 14.16
C THR A 35 21.42 -31.91 14.37
N LEU A 36 21.52 -30.61 14.09
CA LEU A 36 20.37 -29.71 14.10
C LEU A 36 19.33 -30.17 13.08
N LYS A 37 18.20 -30.69 13.58
CA LYS A 37 16.92 -30.60 12.89
C LYS A 37 16.38 -29.21 13.23
N THR A 38 16.16 -28.40 12.20
CA THR A 38 15.61 -27.03 12.29
C THR A 38 14.48 -26.94 13.32
N LEU A 39 14.58 -25.97 14.24
CA LEU A 39 13.45 -25.58 15.10
C LEU A 39 12.64 -24.54 14.32
N GLU A 40 11.59 -25.00 13.65
CA GLU A 40 10.64 -24.17 12.93
C GLU A 40 9.54 -23.74 13.91
N ILE A 41 9.57 -22.49 14.39
CA ILE A 41 8.48 -21.96 15.21
C ILE A 41 7.40 -21.44 14.25
N ASN A 42 6.46 -22.32 13.89
CA ASN A 42 5.30 -21.97 13.06
C ASN A 42 4.26 -21.22 13.89
N PHE A 43 4.36 -19.89 13.95
CA PHE A 43 3.29 -19.05 14.45
C PHE A 43 2.24 -18.84 13.36
N ASN A 44 1.27 -19.75 13.26
CA ASN A 44 0.12 -19.54 12.36
C ASN A 44 -0.84 -18.46 12.90
N ASN A 45 -0.64 -17.98 14.13
CA ASN A 45 -1.43 -16.93 14.75
C ASN A 45 -0.54 -16.00 15.59
N CYS A 46 -0.49 -14.74 15.18
CA CYS A 46 0.25 -13.62 15.74
C CYS A 46 -0.68 -12.41 15.91
N GLU A 47 -1.91 -12.63 16.36
CA GLU A 47 -2.89 -11.57 16.60
C GLU A 47 -2.47 -10.66 17.78
N ASN A 48 -2.62 -9.34 17.62
CA ASN A 48 -2.23 -8.31 18.59
C ASN A 48 -0.76 -8.40 19.05
N CYS A 49 0.11 -9.01 18.25
CA CYS A 49 1.54 -9.06 18.51
C CYS A 49 2.20 -7.71 18.18
N THR A 50 3.35 -7.45 18.81
CA THR A 50 4.19 -6.30 18.47
C THR A 50 5.55 -6.78 17.99
N PHE A 51 5.92 -6.40 16.77
CA PHE A 51 7.20 -6.66 16.15
C PHE A 51 7.97 -5.35 16.09
N ILE A 52 9.19 -5.34 16.63
CA ILE A 52 10.05 -4.13 16.66
C ILE A 52 11.40 -4.51 16.08
N ASN A 53 11.92 -3.70 15.14
CA ASN A 53 13.23 -3.94 14.49
C ASN A 53 13.36 -5.37 13.94
N THR A 54 12.26 -5.96 13.50
CA THR A 54 12.20 -7.35 13.05
C THR A 54 12.25 -7.39 11.53
N SER A 55 13.03 -8.31 10.98
CA SER A 55 13.14 -8.47 9.54
C SER A 55 12.45 -9.74 9.04
N PHE A 56 11.71 -9.59 7.95
CA PHE A 56 10.98 -10.63 7.24
C PHE A 56 11.67 -10.85 5.89
N TYR A 57 12.14 -12.09 5.64
CA TYR A 57 12.90 -12.45 4.43
C TYR A 57 12.46 -13.78 3.80
N GLN A 58 11.44 -14.42 4.39
CA GLN A 58 10.98 -15.75 3.97
C GLN A 58 9.55 -15.68 3.44
N THR A 59 9.04 -16.85 3.07
CA THR A 59 7.61 -17.03 2.81
C THR A 59 6.88 -17.24 4.12
N TYR A 60 5.81 -16.49 4.31
CA TYR A 60 4.90 -16.57 5.44
C TYR A 60 3.51 -16.83 4.86
N SER A 61 2.95 -18.00 5.17
CA SER A 61 1.68 -18.45 4.59
C SER A 61 0.64 -18.70 5.66
N ASN A 62 -0.57 -18.19 5.47
CA ASN A 62 -1.72 -18.45 6.34
C ASN A 62 -1.53 -17.94 7.79
N ILE A 63 -0.83 -16.82 7.96
CA ILE A 63 -0.58 -16.25 9.29
C ILE A 63 -1.59 -15.13 9.58
N ASN A 64 -2.21 -15.21 10.76
CA ASN A 64 -3.06 -14.15 11.28
C ASN A 64 -2.22 -13.11 12.06
N TYR A 65 -2.12 -11.89 11.55
CA TYR A 65 -1.48 -10.72 12.18
C TYR A 65 -2.50 -9.62 12.52
N ASN A 66 -3.76 -9.97 12.72
CA ASN A 66 -4.81 -8.98 13.01
C ASN A 66 -4.48 -8.17 14.26
N GLY A 67 -4.71 -6.85 14.20
CA GLY A 67 -4.43 -5.92 15.30
C GLY A 67 -2.95 -5.77 15.66
N SER A 68 -2.04 -6.43 14.94
CA SER A 68 -0.61 -6.44 15.28
C SER A 68 0.09 -5.17 14.84
N THR A 69 1.15 -4.82 15.57
CA THR A 69 1.99 -3.67 15.27
C THR A 69 3.34 -4.12 14.74
N PHE A 70 3.78 -3.51 13.64
CA PHE A 70 5.11 -3.63 13.06
C PHE A 70 5.77 -2.26 13.10
N ASP A 71 6.73 -2.05 14.01
CA ASP A 71 7.48 -0.81 14.12
C ASP A 71 8.94 -1.02 13.71
N LYS A 72 9.41 -0.24 12.73
CA LYS A 72 10.78 -0.31 12.19
C LYS A 72 11.18 -1.70 11.70
N CYS A 73 10.21 -2.46 11.23
CA CYS A 73 10.44 -3.74 10.60
C CYS A 73 10.94 -3.55 9.16
N TYR A 74 11.62 -4.58 8.67
CA TYR A 74 12.08 -4.67 7.29
C TYR A 74 11.43 -5.86 6.59
N PHE A 75 10.71 -5.63 5.51
CA PHE A 75 10.13 -6.68 4.67
C PHE A 75 10.91 -6.72 3.36
N GLY A 76 11.99 -7.48 3.33
CA GLY A 76 12.89 -7.56 2.17
C GLY A 76 12.80 -8.91 1.49
N ASN A 77 12.37 -8.97 0.24
CA ASN A 77 12.14 -10.24 -0.47
C ASN A 77 11.19 -11.20 0.26
N ALA A 78 10.43 -10.70 1.24
CA ALA A 78 9.43 -11.49 1.94
C ALA A 78 8.28 -11.84 0.99
N VAL A 79 7.65 -12.99 1.22
CA VAL A 79 6.46 -13.42 0.49
C VAL A 79 5.34 -13.70 1.49
N MET A 80 4.35 -12.83 1.55
CA MET A 80 3.20 -12.95 2.45
C MET A 80 2.01 -13.50 1.66
N GLN A 81 1.66 -14.76 1.92
CA GLN A 81 0.58 -15.45 1.21
C GLN A 81 -0.58 -15.75 2.15
N ASN A 82 -1.80 -15.36 1.74
CA ASN A 82 -3.00 -15.64 2.52
C ASN A 82 -2.88 -15.20 4.00
N CYS A 83 -2.21 -14.07 4.24
CA CYS A 83 -2.02 -13.53 5.57
C CYS A 83 -3.09 -12.47 5.86
N SER A 84 -3.50 -12.37 7.11
CA SER A 84 -4.48 -11.38 7.57
C SER A 84 -3.77 -10.32 8.39
N PHE A 85 -3.88 -9.06 8.01
CA PHE A 85 -3.33 -7.87 8.66
C PHE A 85 -4.45 -6.88 8.98
N GLN A 86 -5.65 -7.37 9.27
CA GLN A 86 -6.79 -6.50 9.54
C GLN A 86 -6.53 -5.68 10.79
N ASN A 87 -6.76 -4.37 10.71
CA ASN A 87 -6.47 -3.41 11.78
C ASN A 87 -4.99 -3.39 12.24
N ALA A 88 -4.07 -3.95 11.45
CA ALA A 88 -2.65 -3.93 11.78
C ALA A 88 -2.05 -2.52 11.60
N LEU A 89 -1.04 -2.22 12.39
CA LEU A 89 -0.32 -0.96 12.35
C LEU A 89 1.09 -1.19 11.79
N PHE A 90 1.36 -0.63 10.63
CA PHE A 90 2.70 -0.59 10.03
C PHE A 90 3.28 0.79 10.25
N GLN A 91 4.26 0.90 11.14
CA GLN A 91 4.90 2.16 11.52
C GLN A 91 6.38 2.14 11.15
N ASN A 92 6.84 3.16 10.42
CA ASN A 92 8.26 3.39 10.14
C ASN A 92 8.97 2.19 9.48
N ASN A 93 8.24 1.37 8.71
CA ASN A 93 8.82 0.18 8.10
C ASN A 93 9.39 0.49 6.73
N GLU A 94 10.26 -0.42 6.30
CA GLU A 94 10.73 -0.47 4.92
C GLU A 94 10.30 -1.81 4.29
N MET A 95 9.66 -1.73 3.13
CA MET A 95 9.24 -2.87 2.33
C MET A 95 9.92 -2.76 0.97
N ALA A 96 10.75 -3.74 0.66
CA ALA A 96 11.61 -3.76 -0.51
C ALA A 96 11.50 -5.10 -1.21
N THR A 97 11.24 -5.09 -2.52
CA THR A 97 11.22 -6.30 -3.36
C THR A 97 10.31 -7.42 -2.85
N SER A 98 9.33 -7.08 -2.01
CA SER A 98 8.47 -8.03 -1.30
C SER A 98 7.17 -8.28 -2.05
N GLN A 99 6.58 -9.44 -1.80
CA GLN A 99 5.38 -9.90 -2.49
C GLN A 99 4.28 -10.19 -1.47
N PHE A 100 3.08 -9.74 -1.79
CA PHE A 100 1.88 -9.98 -1.01
C PHE A 100 0.80 -10.55 -1.93
N GLN A 101 0.32 -11.72 -1.58
CA GLN A 101 -0.61 -12.49 -2.39
C GLN A 101 -1.84 -12.83 -1.55
N THR A 102 -3.03 -12.51 -2.06
CA THR A 102 -4.31 -12.87 -1.42
C THR A 102 -4.34 -12.49 0.07
N SER A 103 -3.71 -11.38 0.43
CA SER A 103 -3.58 -10.94 1.83
C SER A 103 -4.51 -9.77 2.14
N ASP A 104 -4.97 -9.70 3.38
CA ASP A 104 -6.01 -8.76 3.81
C ASP A 104 -5.43 -7.67 4.71
N PHE A 105 -5.54 -6.41 4.29
CA PHE A 105 -5.10 -5.21 5.00
C PHE A 105 -6.28 -4.31 5.39
N THR A 106 -7.49 -4.86 5.48
CA THR A 106 -8.69 -4.10 5.83
C THR A 106 -8.47 -3.31 7.13
N ASN A 107 -8.74 -2.01 7.08
CA ASN A 107 -8.50 -1.05 8.17
C ASN A 107 -7.04 -0.95 8.69
N ALA A 108 -6.06 -1.53 7.99
CA ALA A 108 -4.66 -1.35 8.37
C ALA A 108 -4.21 0.11 8.20
N ASP A 109 -3.22 0.52 8.98
CA ASP A 109 -2.59 1.84 8.85
C ASP A 109 -1.11 1.69 8.49
N PHE A 110 -0.73 2.30 7.38
CA PHE A 110 0.65 2.44 6.94
C PHE A 110 1.13 3.85 7.25
N TYR A 111 1.64 4.04 8.47
CA TYR A 111 2.25 5.28 8.91
C TYR A 111 3.77 5.32 8.64
N ASN A 112 4.20 6.30 7.86
CA ASN A 112 5.60 6.60 7.56
C ASN A 112 6.40 5.40 7.02
N ASN A 113 5.79 4.62 6.13
CA ASN A 113 6.47 3.46 5.52
C ASN A 113 7.10 3.84 4.19
N THR A 114 8.23 3.20 3.89
CA THR A 114 8.88 3.25 2.58
C THR A 114 8.60 1.93 1.87
N VAL A 115 7.81 1.96 0.79
CA VAL A 115 7.45 0.79 -0.01
C VAL A 115 7.98 0.97 -1.42
N TYR A 116 8.86 0.09 -1.86
CA TYR A 116 9.42 0.13 -3.21
C TYR A 116 9.70 -1.25 -3.78
N ASP A 117 9.56 -1.37 -5.11
CA ASP A 117 9.72 -2.61 -5.86
C ASP A 117 8.85 -3.78 -5.33
N CYS A 118 7.75 -3.46 -4.64
CA CYS A 118 6.86 -4.47 -4.06
C CYS A 118 5.72 -4.82 -5.02
N VAL A 119 5.16 -6.02 -4.88
CA VAL A 119 4.02 -6.48 -5.68
C VAL A 119 2.92 -7.03 -4.79
N PHE A 120 1.74 -6.44 -4.89
CA PHE A 120 0.49 -6.85 -4.26
C PHE A 120 -0.45 -7.35 -5.35
N TYR A 121 -0.77 -8.64 -5.33
CA TYR A 121 -1.52 -9.29 -6.43
C TYR A 121 -2.41 -10.43 -5.93
N ASP A 122 -3.12 -11.07 -6.86
CA ASP A 122 -4.10 -12.13 -6.61
C ASP A 122 -5.08 -11.76 -5.49
N THR A 123 -5.80 -10.65 -5.71
CA THR A 123 -6.93 -10.22 -4.87
C THR A 123 -6.57 -9.88 -3.43
N CYS A 124 -5.51 -9.09 -3.23
CA CYS A 124 -5.29 -8.45 -1.93
C CYS A 124 -6.42 -7.46 -1.61
N ILE A 125 -6.66 -7.25 -0.32
CA ILE A 125 -7.74 -6.38 0.19
C ILE A 125 -7.13 -5.21 0.97
N PHE A 126 -7.50 -3.99 0.63
CA PHE A 126 -7.08 -2.72 1.25
C PHE A 126 -8.28 -1.84 1.59
N ILE A 127 -9.42 -2.46 1.90
CA ILE A 127 -10.66 -1.73 2.17
C ILE A 127 -10.46 -0.88 3.42
N SER A 128 -10.74 0.41 3.30
CA SER A 128 -10.57 1.40 4.38
C SER A 128 -9.15 1.45 4.97
N THR A 129 -8.14 0.95 4.25
CA THR A 129 -6.73 1.09 4.65
C THR A 129 -6.32 2.56 4.58
N THR A 130 -5.46 2.99 5.51
CA THR A 130 -4.86 4.32 5.48
C THR A 130 -3.38 4.23 5.13
N VAL A 131 -2.92 5.12 4.26
CA VAL A 131 -1.50 5.42 4.04
C VAL A 131 -1.28 6.86 4.47
N SER A 132 -0.32 7.07 5.36
CA SER A 132 -0.03 8.39 5.92
C SER A 132 1.46 8.59 6.12
N GLY A 133 2.00 9.70 5.64
CA GLY A 133 3.45 9.86 5.55
C GLY A 133 4.08 8.86 4.58
N GLY A 134 5.41 8.82 4.58
CA GLY A 134 6.16 7.83 3.80
C GLY A 134 6.01 7.96 2.28
N SER A 135 6.44 6.91 1.60
CA SER A 135 6.52 6.86 0.14
C SER A 135 6.21 5.46 -0.41
N PHE A 136 5.35 5.41 -1.42
CA PHE A 136 5.02 4.22 -2.20
C PHE A 136 5.51 4.46 -3.62
N GLY A 137 6.67 3.89 -3.94
CA GLY A 137 7.37 4.07 -5.19
C GLY A 137 7.44 2.77 -5.98
N ALA A 138 7.44 2.84 -7.32
CA ALA A 138 7.88 1.72 -8.18
C ALA A 138 7.26 0.34 -7.83
N SER A 139 6.01 0.32 -7.36
CA SER A 139 5.35 -0.88 -6.85
C SER A 139 4.08 -1.18 -7.63
N GLY A 140 3.63 -2.44 -7.59
CA GLY A 140 2.42 -2.91 -8.27
C GLY A 140 1.33 -3.32 -7.28
N PHE A 141 0.13 -2.77 -7.45
CA PHE A 141 -1.13 -3.20 -6.85
C PHE A 141 -2.06 -3.58 -8.00
N ILE A 142 -2.19 -4.87 -8.30
CA ILE A 142 -2.86 -5.32 -9.53
C ILE A 142 -4.12 -6.09 -9.18
N ASN A 143 -5.27 -5.64 -9.71
CA ASN A 143 -6.58 -6.28 -9.51
C ASN A 143 -6.96 -6.47 -8.02
N ASN A 144 -6.61 -5.49 -7.18
CA ASN A 144 -6.89 -5.52 -5.73
C ASN A 144 -8.15 -4.71 -5.37
N SER A 145 -8.76 -5.05 -4.23
CA SER A 145 -9.85 -4.25 -3.65
C SER A 145 -9.29 -3.18 -2.73
N MET A 146 -9.61 -1.90 -2.97
CA MET A 146 -9.04 -0.74 -2.27
C MET A 146 -10.13 0.31 -1.96
N GLN A 147 -11.37 -0.16 -1.78
CA GLN A 147 -12.54 0.70 -1.58
C GLN A 147 -12.38 1.53 -0.30
N GLY A 148 -12.65 2.84 -0.40
CA GLY A 148 -12.52 3.77 0.72
C GLY A 148 -11.10 3.97 1.24
N MET A 149 -10.07 3.47 0.54
CA MET A 149 -8.68 3.65 0.94
C MET A 149 -8.33 5.15 1.00
N SER A 150 -7.57 5.55 2.02
CA SER A 150 -7.17 6.93 2.22
C SER A 150 -5.66 7.09 2.07
N PHE A 151 -5.25 7.93 1.11
CA PHE A 151 -3.91 8.47 1.01
C PHE A 151 -3.92 9.85 1.65
N LYS A 152 -3.52 9.93 2.93
CA LYS A 152 -3.21 11.18 3.63
C LYS A 152 -1.87 11.72 3.06
N PRO A 153 -1.29 12.83 3.54
CA PRO A 153 -0.04 13.34 2.98
C PRO A 153 1.05 12.24 2.93
N SER A 154 1.26 11.67 1.76
CA SER A 154 2.16 10.55 1.44
C SER A 154 2.59 10.69 -0.01
N SER A 155 3.78 10.22 -0.35
CA SER A 155 4.21 10.19 -1.75
C SER A 155 3.78 8.88 -2.42
N VAL A 156 3.14 8.97 -3.58
CA VAL A 156 2.85 7.81 -4.44
C VAL A 156 3.35 8.14 -5.84
N TYR A 157 4.37 7.43 -6.32
CA TYR A 157 5.02 7.70 -7.60
C TYR A 157 5.40 6.41 -8.32
N ALA A 158 5.32 6.43 -9.65
CA ALA A 158 5.62 5.26 -10.49
C ALA A 158 4.92 3.95 -10.02
N THR A 159 3.76 4.06 -9.36
CA THR A 159 3.00 2.93 -8.83
C THR A 159 1.95 2.51 -9.85
N ASN A 160 1.75 1.20 -10.00
CA ASN A 160 0.72 0.65 -10.87
C ASN A 160 -0.44 0.10 -10.05
N PHE A 161 -1.62 0.71 -10.15
CA PHE A 161 -2.87 0.26 -9.54
C PHE A 161 -3.78 -0.52 -10.51
N GLY A 162 -3.27 -0.97 -11.66
CA GLY A 162 -4.08 -1.49 -12.76
C GLY A 162 -5.17 -2.48 -12.34
N GLY A 163 -6.42 -2.19 -12.74
CA GLY A 163 -7.60 -3.01 -12.44
C GLY A 163 -8.10 -2.94 -10.99
N CYS A 164 -7.55 -2.07 -10.14
CA CYS A 164 -8.00 -1.94 -8.75
C CYS A 164 -9.37 -1.28 -8.63
N ASN A 165 -10.10 -1.70 -7.60
CA ASN A 165 -11.31 -1.02 -7.15
C ASN A 165 -10.97 0.01 -6.07
N LEU A 166 -10.97 1.29 -6.45
CA LEU A 166 -10.68 2.46 -5.62
C LEU A 166 -11.94 3.32 -5.41
N GLN A 167 -13.14 2.69 -5.45
CA GLN A 167 -14.39 3.41 -5.22
C GLN A 167 -14.36 4.15 -3.88
N SER A 168 -14.80 5.40 -3.88
CA SER A 168 -14.81 6.27 -2.71
C SER A 168 -13.44 6.48 -2.04
N ALA A 169 -12.32 6.19 -2.74
CA ALA A 169 -10.98 6.43 -2.21
C ALA A 169 -10.75 7.94 -1.95
N ASN A 170 -9.92 8.23 -0.96
CA ASN A 170 -9.62 9.59 -0.51
C ASN A 170 -8.13 9.91 -0.73
N LEU A 171 -7.84 10.58 -1.85
CA LEU A 171 -6.53 11.05 -2.30
C LEU A 171 -6.48 12.59 -2.26
N VAL A 172 -6.49 13.15 -1.05
CA VAL A 172 -6.42 14.61 -0.87
C VAL A 172 -5.02 14.99 -0.43
N ASN A 173 -4.31 15.72 -1.30
CA ASN A 173 -2.98 16.21 -0.95
C ASN A 173 -3.08 17.58 -0.27
N TYR A 174 -2.65 17.63 0.99
CA TYR A 174 -2.53 18.88 1.76
C TYR A 174 -1.11 19.48 1.73
N SER A 175 -0.15 18.78 1.11
CA SER A 175 1.23 19.27 0.96
C SER A 175 1.31 20.40 -0.06
N SER A 176 2.20 21.36 0.20
CA SER A 176 2.58 22.39 -0.77
C SER A 176 3.49 21.88 -1.88
N ILE A 177 4.06 20.68 -1.71
CA ILE A 177 4.98 20.06 -2.67
C ILE A 177 4.17 19.07 -3.50
N MET A 178 4.04 19.37 -4.79
CA MET A 178 3.58 18.41 -5.79
C MET A 178 4.79 17.61 -6.24
N GLN A 179 4.87 16.34 -5.85
CA GLN A 179 5.90 15.43 -6.39
C GLN A 179 5.47 14.96 -7.77
N ASP A 180 6.44 14.75 -8.67
CA ASP A 180 6.15 14.18 -9.98
C ASP A 180 5.48 12.83 -9.82
N SER A 181 4.37 12.69 -10.55
CA SER A 181 3.58 11.47 -10.56
C SER A 181 3.77 10.78 -11.91
N ALA A 182 3.72 9.46 -11.88
CA ALA A 182 3.72 8.58 -13.06
C ALA A 182 2.90 7.34 -12.72
N VAL A 183 1.76 7.57 -12.07
CA VAL A 183 0.90 6.50 -11.56
C VAL A 183 0.09 5.92 -12.71
N SER A 184 -0.11 4.61 -12.70
CA SER A 184 -1.01 3.90 -13.60
C SER A 184 -2.27 3.51 -12.86
N PHE A 185 -3.42 4.05 -13.30
CA PHE A 185 -4.75 3.66 -12.84
C PHE A 185 -5.50 2.88 -13.94
N ILE A 186 -4.80 2.26 -14.90
CA ILE A 186 -5.44 1.63 -16.06
C ILE A 186 -6.58 0.69 -15.64
N GLY A 187 -7.78 0.91 -16.17
CA GLY A 187 -8.95 0.07 -15.90
C GLY A 187 -9.45 0.07 -14.46
N CYS A 188 -9.05 1.06 -13.64
CA CYS A 188 -9.50 1.16 -12.25
C CYS A 188 -10.93 1.71 -12.15
N ASP A 189 -11.59 1.42 -11.04
CA ASP A 189 -12.80 2.12 -10.64
C ASP A 189 -12.50 3.14 -9.54
N LEU A 190 -12.52 4.43 -9.87
CA LEU A 190 -12.36 5.55 -8.94
C LEU A 190 -13.69 6.32 -8.76
N SER A 191 -14.82 5.69 -9.04
CA SER A 191 -16.11 6.37 -8.88
C SER A 191 -16.31 6.85 -7.44
N TYR A 192 -16.87 8.05 -7.31
CA TYR A 192 -17.05 8.77 -6.04
C TYR A 192 -15.75 9.13 -5.27
N ALA A 193 -14.56 8.86 -5.82
CA ALA A 193 -13.30 9.19 -5.16
C ALA A 193 -13.09 10.71 -5.01
N GLN A 194 -12.35 11.10 -3.98
CA GLN A 194 -11.84 12.45 -3.79
C GLN A 194 -10.37 12.48 -4.18
N VAL A 195 -10.03 13.15 -5.27
CA VAL A 195 -8.66 13.27 -5.79
C VAL A 195 -8.32 14.75 -5.92
N VAL A 196 -8.23 15.46 -4.79
CA VAL A 196 -8.17 16.92 -4.74
C VAL A 196 -6.73 17.38 -4.48
N LYS A 197 -6.28 18.39 -5.25
CA LYS A 197 -4.90 18.92 -5.21
C LYS A 197 -3.83 17.85 -5.45
N TYR A 198 -4.15 16.76 -6.12
CA TYR A 198 -3.21 15.65 -6.33
C TYR A 198 -2.43 15.85 -7.63
N ASN A 199 -1.16 15.43 -7.66
CA ASN A 199 -0.42 15.39 -8.92
C ASN A 199 -0.64 14.05 -9.62
N LEU A 200 -1.25 14.11 -10.80
CA LEU A 200 -1.45 13.01 -11.74
C LEU A 200 -0.88 13.36 -13.12
N SER A 201 0.08 14.30 -13.17
CA SER A 201 0.80 14.60 -14.40
C SER A 201 1.39 13.32 -14.99
N HIS A 202 1.44 13.19 -16.32
CA HIS A 202 2.05 12.03 -17.00
C HIS A 202 1.46 10.66 -16.62
N SER A 203 0.33 10.62 -15.89
CA SER A 203 -0.27 9.37 -15.42
C SER A 203 -1.06 8.68 -16.52
N ASN A 204 -1.15 7.35 -16.45
CA ASN A 204 -2.01 6.58 -17.34
C ASN A 204 -3.32 6.25 -16.63
N LEU A 205 -4.39 6.93 -17.06
CA LEU A 205 -5.74 6.84 -16.51
C LEU A 205 -6.70 6.11 -17.47
N SER A 206 -6.17 5.48 -18.52
CA SER A 206 -6.98 4.89 -19.60
C SER A 206 -7.89 3.75 -19.10
N GLY A 207 -9.09 3.65 -19.67
CA GLY A 207 -10.08 2.63 -19.33
C GLY A 207 -10.71 2.76 -17.94
N SER A 208 -10.34 3.77 -17.16
CA SER A 208 -10.81 3.92 -15.77
C SER A 208 -12.20 4.55 -15.68
N ASN A 209 -12.91 4.27 -14.59
CA ASN A 209 -14.17 4.92 -14.25
C ASN A 209 -13.94 6.06 -13.24
N PHE A 210 -14.22 7.31 -13.65
CA PHE A 210 -14.15 8.51 -12.80
C PHE A 210 -15.53 9.14 -12.54
N THR A 211 -16.60 8.33 -12.63
CA THR A 211 -17.97 8.82 -12.42
C THR A 211 -18.12 9.41 -11.02
N PHE A 212 -18.58 10.66 -10.92
CA PHE A 212 -18.67 11.45 -9.67
C PHE A 212 -17.35 11.70 -8.93
N THR A 213 -16.19 11.47 -9.57
CA THR A 213 -14.89 11.78 -8.95
C THR A 213 -14.67 13.28 -8.84
N ASN A 214 -13.99 13.72 -7.78
CA ASN A 214 -13.60 15.11 -7.58
C ASN A 214 -12.10 15.31 -7.82
N PHE A 215 -11.72 15.96 -8.92
CA PHE A 215 -10.36 16.31 -9.29
C PHE A 215 -10.02 17.79 -9.07
N MET A 216 -10.75 18.49 -8.20
CA MET A 216 -10.56 19.93 -8.02
C MET A 216 -9.10 20.27 -7.67
N PHE A 217 -8.54 21.28 -8.34
CA PHE A 217 -7.14 21.73 -8.20
C PHE A 217 -6.05 20.68 -8.51
N SER A 218 -6.41 19.52 -9.07
CA SER A 218 -5.43 18.48 -9.38
C SER A 218 -4.70 18.76 -10.68
N ASN A 219 -3.46 18.28 -10.77
CA ASN A 219 -2.68 18.37 -12.00
C ASN A 219 -2.83 17.10 -12.82
N LEU A 220 -3.47 17.18 -13.98
CA LEU A 220 -3.64 16.08 -14.93
C LEU A 220 -2.83 16.30 -16.21
N SER A 221 -1.90 17.26 -16.22
CA SER A 221 -1.17 17.60 -17.44
C SER A 221 -0.46 16.39 -18.04
N TYR A 222 -0.56 16.20 -19.35
CA TYR A 222 0.01 15.05 -20.07
C TYR A 222 -0.57 13.68 -19.68
N ALA A 223 -1.66 13.61 -18.91
CA ALA A 223 -2.29 12.33 -18.59
C ALA A 223 -2.98 11.70 -19.81
N ASN A 224 -2.98 10.37 -19.87
CA ASN A 224 -3.76 9.61 -20.86
C ASN A 224 -5.08 9.16 -20.26
N ILE A 225 -6.20 9.63 -20.83
CA ILE A 225 -7.56 9.31 -20.40
C ILE A 225 -8.35 8.49 -21.45
N GLY A 226 -7.67 7.85 -22.41
CA GLY A 226 -8.32 7.05 -23.45
C GLY A 226 -9.28 6.00 -22.88
N ALA A 227 -10.48 5.88 -23.45
CA ALA A 227 -11.53 4.93 -23.01
C ALA A 227 -12.00 5.05 -21.54
N SER A 228 -11.65 6.13 -20.84
CA SER A 228 -12.14 6.39 -19.47
C SER A 228 -13.56 6.99 -19.47
N THR A 229 -14.21 7.03 -18.29
CA THR A 229 -15.52 7.66 -18.09
C THR A 229 -15.42 8.82 -17.10
N PHE A 230 -15.91 10.01 -17.47
CA PHE A 230 -15.89 11.22 -16.64
C PHE A 230 -17.31 11.75 -16.30
N TYR A 231 -18.32 10.87 -16.20
CA TYR A 231 -19.70 11.32 -15.96
C TYR A 231 -19.84 12.02 -14.60
N ASN A 232 -20.35 13.27 -14.58
CA ASN A 232 -20.46 14.10 -13.37
C ASN A 232 -19.14 14.28 -12.60
N THR A 233 -18.00 14.21 -13.28
CA THR A 233 -16.70 14.50 -12.66
C THR A 233 -16.51 16.00 -12.47
N ASN A 234 -15.88 16.40 -11.36
CA ASN A 234 -15.52 17.78 -11.08
C ASN A 234 -14.03 18.02 -11.39
N LEU A 235 -13.72 18.80 -12.42
CA LEU A 235 -12.36 19.20 -12.83
C LEU A 235 -12.09 20.69 -12.59
N ASN A 236 -12.88 21.35 -11.73
CA ASN A 236 -12.71 22.78 -11.47
C ASN A 236 -11.30 23.11 -11.00
N ASN A 237 -10.69 24.12 -11.63
CA ASN A 237 -9.32 24.57 -11.39
C ASN A 237 -8.24 23.49 -11.58
N ALA A 238 -8.56 22.36 -12.21
CA ALA A 238 -7.55 21.36 -12.56
C ALA A 238 -6.64 21.87 -13.70
N ASN A 239 -5.43 21.33 -13.80
CA ASN A 239 -4.58 21.54 -14.97
C ASN A 239 -4.77 20.37 -15.94
N MET A 240 -5.29 20.65 -17.14
CA MET A 240 -5.60 19.66 -18.17
C MET A 240 -4.74 19.82 -19.43
N CYS A 241 -3.64 20.58 -19.36
CA CYS A 241 -2.81 20.81 -20.54
C CYS A 241 -2.20 19.52 -21.08
N ASN A 242 -2.31 19.32 -22.39
CA ASN A 242 -1.79 18.15 -23.11
C ASN A 242 -2.37 16.80 -22.65
N VAL A 243 -3.53 16.78 -22.01
CA VAL A 243 -4.28 15.54 -21.78
C VAL A 243 -4.61 14.88 -23.13
N THR A 244 -4.43 13.57 -23.22
CA THR A 244 -4.67 12.78 -24.45
C THR A 244 -5.78 11.76 -24.22
N GLY A 245 -6.56 11.43 -25.26
CA GLY A 245 -7.66 10.47 -25.16
C GLY A 245 -8.90 10.91 -25.94
N SER A 246 -10.03 10.23 -25.71
CA SER A 246 -11.29 10.56 -26.38
C SER A 246 -11.92 11.82 -25.77
N PRO A 247 -12.19 12.88 -26.54
CA PRO A 247 -12.77 14.11 -26.01
C PRO A 247 -14.24 13.97 -25.59
N PHE A 248 -14.94 12.94 -26.09
CA PHE A 248 -16.38 12.73 -25.84
C PHE A 248 -16.73 12.50 -24.36
N VAL A 249 -15.73 12.20 -23.52
CA VAL A 249 -15.92 11.91 -22.09
C VAL A 249 -16.34 13.15 -21.29
N PHE A 250 -16.16 14.37 -21.82
CA PHE A 250 -16.34 15.61 -21.05
C PHE A 250 -17.74 16.25 -21.12
N LYS A 251 -18.73 15.58 -21.71
CA LYS A 251 -20.08 16.16 -21.90
C LYS A 251 -20.78 16.60 -20.61
N PHE A 252 -20.49 15.96 -19.48
CA PHE A 252 -21.13 16.22 -18.17
C PHE A 252 -20.11 16.56 -17.08
N VAL A 253 -19.09 17.33 -17.43
CA VAL A 253 -17.95 17.63 -16.56
C VAL A 253 -17.88 19.12 -16.23
N SER A 254 -17.62 19.45 -14.97
CA SER A 254 -17.37 20.84 -14.55
C SER A 254 -15.88 21.18 -14.74
N GLN A 255 -15.56 22.24 -15.49
CA GLN A 255 -14.17 22.67 -15.80
C GLN A 255 -13.95 24.17 -15.55
N ILE A 256 -14.61 24.72 -14.53
CA ILE A 256 -14.51 26.15 -14.17
C ILE A 256 -13.08 26.45 -13.70
N GLY A 257 -12.42 27.43 -14.32
CA GLY A 257 -11.07 27.87 -13.95
C GLY A 257 -9.94 26.90 -14.35
N THR A 258 -10.27 25.80 -15.02
CA THR A 258 -9.30 24.80 -15.50
C THR A 258 -8.29 25.43 -16.47
N GLN A 259 -7.02 25.00 -16.40
CA GLN A 259 -6.01 25.33 -17.38
C GLN A 259 -6.10 24.37 -18.57
N CYS A 260 -6.15 24.89 -19.81
CA CYS A 260 -6.37 24.11 -21.04
C CYS A 260 -7.68 23.26 -21.02
N PRO A 261 -8.84 23.84 -20.69
CA PRO A 261 -10.10 23.08 -20.66
C PRO A 261 -10.49 22.62 -22.07
N TYR A 262 -11.12 21.45 -22.15
CA TYR A 262 -11.71 21.00 -23.41
C TYR A 262 -12.95 21.85 -23.71
N LYS A 263 -13.03 22.38 -24.92
CA LYS A 263 -14.23 23.08 -25.42
C LYS A 263 -14.90 22.16 -26.43
N ASN A 264 -16.13 21.76 -26.13
CA ASN A 264 -17.02 21.04 -27.06
C ASN A 264 -17.21 21.82 -28.36
#